data_AF-A0A2G6G4L3-F1
#
_entry.id   AF-A0A2G6G4L3-F1
#
_cell.length_a   1.000
_cell.length_b   1.000
_cell.length_c   1.000
_cell.angle_alpha   90.00
_cell.angle_beta   90.00
_cell.angle_gamma   90.00
#
_symmetry.space_group_name_H-M   'P 1'
#
loop_
_entity.id
_entity.type
_entity.pdbx_description
1 polymer ?
#
loop_
_entity_poly.entity_id
_entity_poly.type
_entity_poly.pdbx_seq_one_letter_code
_entity_poly.pdbx_strand_id
1 'polypeptide(L)'
;MRHLRRGDGGLFPRGRVPASGEAVEPGQEEGIRSSRPVRWRHVLIGGWQKCSFIDYPGHLSAVVFLQGCNLRCPYCHNAELIPRGQGVLAAEEFLRFLGTRRNRLDGVVLSGGEPTLHRELPAFMEQIRAQGFAIKLDTNGTRPDVLRQLIARELVDYVAMDLKDEPGRYPRWLGPQADPAALRRSLDILQSSGLDHELRTTLVWPYHDPARLDAMAPWAQGCRRWVLQAYQENTKSPRVARFTPPPAGYVAAQATRIRERHGILCRARTEGNTITGKPGLAAMQGAAG
;
A
#
# COMPACT_ATOMS: atom_id res chain seq x y z
N MET A 1 5.37 66.11 39.24
CA MET A 1 4.40 65.48 40.17
C MET A 1 4.39 63.99 39.84
N ARG A 2 4.93 63.15 40.73
CA ARG A 2 4.19 62.14 41.55
C ARG A 2 3.30 61.23 40.68
N HIS A 3 3.32 59.90 40.71
CA HIS A 3 3.98 58.88 41.54
C HIS A 3 3.49 57.51 41.04
N LEU A 4 4.28 56.43 41.24
CA LEU A 4 3.85 55.05 41.57
C LEU A 4 3.14 54.23 40.45
N ARG A 5 3.36 52.93 40.21
CA ARG A 5 3.94 51.83 41.01
C ARG A 5 4.45 50.73 40.06
N ARG A 6 5.56 50.11 40.46
CA ARG A 6 6.05 48.81 39.99
C ARG A 6 5.12 47.70 40.51
N GLY A 7 4.95 46.65 39.70
CA GLY A 7 4.44 45.34 40.11
C GLY A 7 5.49 44.29 39.75
N ASP A 8 5.87 43.51 40.77
CA ASP A 8 6.91 42.49 40.79
C ASP A 8 6.47 41.13 40.19
N GLY A 9 7.48 40.28 39.90
CA GLY A 9 7.37 38.82 39.77
C GLY A 9 7.57 38.33 38.33
N GLY A 10 8.73 37.83 37.87
CA GLY A 10 9.82 37.17 38.58
C GLY A 10 9.50 35.69 38.80
N LEU A 11 9.86 34.81 37.84
CA LEU A 11 10.24 33.40 38.03
C LEU A 11 10.55 32.72 36.67
N PHE A 12 11.77 32.94 36.16
CA PHE A 12 12.46 31.98 35.29
C PHE A 12 13.79 31.66 35.97
N PRO A 13 14.10 30.40 36.29
CA PRO A 13 15.40 30.08 36.87
C PRO A 13 16.48 30.22 35.79
N ARG A 14 17.42 31.14 36.02
CA ARG A 14 18.65 31.23 35.24
C ARG A 14 19.50 30.00 35.54
N GLY A 15 19.64 29.12 34.55
CA GLY A 15 20.58 28.00 34.58
C GLY A 15 22.01 28.51 34.70
N ARG A 16 22.72 28.00 35.71
CA ARG A 16 24.11 28.28 36.04
C ARG A 16 24.99 27.46 35.09
N VAL A 17 25.90 28.11 34.35
CA VAL A 17 26.95 27.43 33.56
C VAL A 17 28.06 27.00 34.52
N PRO A 18 28.43 25.72 34.63
CA PRO A 18 29.62 25.31 35.37
C PRO A 18 30.87 25.46 34.52
N ALA A 19 31.93 25.99 35.14
CA ALA A 19 33.27 26.07 34.58
C ALA A 19 33.96 24.69 34.60
N SER A 20 34.68 24.42 33.50
CA SER A 20 35.86 23.55 33.34
C SER A 20 36.09 22.37 34.30
N GLY A 21 36.17 21.19 33.69
CA GLY A 21 37.26 20.24 33.94
C GLY A 21 36.95 19.08 34.89
N GLU A 22 36.33 18.02 34.38
CA GLU A 22 36.48 16.65 34.87
C GLU A 22 36.14 15.68 33.74
N ALA A 23 37.02 14.72 33.47
CA ALA A 23 36.88 13.75 32.39
C ALA A 23 35.71 12.81 32.68
N VAL A 24 34.77 12.72 31.73
CA VAL A 24 33.66 11.77 31.78
C VAL A 24 34.07 10.51 31.03
N GLU A 25 34.22 9.41 31.77
CA GLU A 25 34.42 8.05 31.29
C GLU A 25 33.31 7.66 30.28
N PRO A 26 33.62 6.93 29.18
CA PRO A 26 32.63 6.53 28.20
C PRO A 26 31.69 5.46 28.78
N GLY A 27 30.54 5.92 29.28
CA GLY A 27 29.40 5.09 29.66
C GLY A 27 28.77 4.43 28.44
N GLN A 28 28.54 3.12 28.58
CA GLN A 28 28.11 2.20 27.55
C GLN A 28 26.75 2.60 26.95
N GLU A 29 26.72 2.88 25.64
CA GLU A 29 25.49 2.86 24.85
C GLU A 29 24.96 1.43 24.79
N GLU A 30 24.03 1.07 25.66
CA GLU A 30 23.28 -0.19 25.55
C GLU A 30 22.32 -0.11 24.36
N GLY A 31 22.86 -0.41 23.18
CA GLY A 31 22.09 -0.63 21.97
C GLY A 31 21.14 -1.80 22.14
N ILE A 32 19.84 -1.52 22.14
CA ILE A 32 18.82 -2.55 21.86
C ILE A 32 18.89 -2.86 20.36
N ARG A 33 19.87 -3.67 19.96
CA ARG A 33 19.84 -4.43 18.71
C ARG A 33 19.68 -5.89 19.08
N SER A 34 18.43 -6.36 19.11
CA SER A 34 18.14 -7.79 19.12
C SER A 34 18.83 -8.43 17.91
N SER A 35 19.94 -9.11 18.15
CA SER A 35 20.84 -9.73 17.17
C SER A 35 20.35 -11.07 16.62
N ARG A 36 19.09 -11.45 16.88
CA ARG A 36 18.52 -12.64 16.26
C ARG A 36 18.22 -12.35 14.78
N PRO A 37 18.79 -13.12 13.84
CA PRO A 37 18.45 -12.96 12.43
C PRO A 37 16.94 -13.20 12.25
N VAL A 38 16.26 -12.21 11.69
CA VAL A 38 14.84 -12.32 11.37
C VAL A 38 14.68 -13.45 10.37
N ARG A 39 13.89 -14.47 10.72
CA ARG A 39 13.54 -15.54 9.79
C ARG A 39 12.22 -15.16 9.13
N TRP A 40 12.23 -14.96 7.82
CA TRP A 40 11.04 -14.58 7.05
C TRP A 40 10.17 -15.79 6.70
N ARG A 41 9.59 -16.45 7.71
CA ARG A 41 8.78 -17.66 7.49
C ARG A 41 7.40 -17.35 6.91
N HIS A 42 6.94 -16.11 7.06
CA HIS A 42 5.59 -15.69 6.73
C HIS A 42 5.56 -14.57 5.70
N VAL A 43 6.69 -14.07 5.19
CA VAL A 43 6.74 -13.23 3.99
C VAL A 43 6.96 -14.14 2.79
N LEU A 44 5.88 -14.47 2.09
CA LEU A 44 5.94 -15.38 0.95
C LEU A 44 5.97 -14.54 -0.33
N ILE A 45 7.16 -14.39 -0.92
CA ILE A 45 7.32 -13.62 -2.16
C ILE A 45 7.08 -14.55 -3.34
N GLY A 46 6.13 -14.20 -4.21
CA GLY A 46 5.93 -14.90 -5.50
C GLY A 46 6.75 -14.29 -6.63
N GLY A 47 7.28 -13.09 -6.42
CA GLY A 47 8.03 -12.36 -7.44
C GLY A 47 8.23 -10.89 -7.13
N TRP A 48 9.09 -10.22 -7.89
CA TRP A 48 9.11 -8.77 -7.98
C TRP A 48 9.41 -8.25 -9.40
N GLN A 49 8.82 -7.11 -9.73
CA GLN A 49 9.20 -6.28 -10.86
C GLN A 49 10.33 -5.35 -10.43
N LYS A 50 11.45 -5.38 -11.17
CA LYS A 50 12.68 -4.67 -10.79
C LYS A 50 12.59 -3.15 -10.89
N CYS A 51 11.67 -2.62 -11.71
CA CYS A 51 11.51 -1.20 -11.96
C CYS A 51 10.10 -0.92 -12.54
N SER A 52 9.40 0.08 -12.01
CA SER A 52 8.09 0.55 -12.45
C SER A 52 8.03 2.07 -12.34
N PHE A 53 7.44 2.69 -13.37
CA PHE A 53 7.20 4.14 -13.46
C PHE A 53 5.75 4.52 -13.09
N ILE A 54 4.88 3.52 -12.89
CA ILE A 54 3.43 3.74 -12.85
C ILE A 54 2.75 3.21 -11.59
N ASP A 55 3.44 2.37 -10.82
CA ASP A 55 2.83 1.71 -9.65
C ASP A 55 2.98 2.49 -8.36
N TYR A 56 3.90 3.47 -8.30
CA TYR A 56 4.01 4.42 -7.22
C TYR A 56 4.00 5.86 -7.79
N PRO A 57 2.91 6.62 -7.60
CA PRO A 57 2.82 8.00 -8.06
C PRO A 57 4.04 8.83 -7.65
N GLY A 58 4.73 9.42 -8.62
CA GLY A 58 5.90 10.28 -8.41
C GLY A 58 7.19 9.56 -8.04
N HIS A 59 7.24 8.22 -8.05
CA HIS A 59 8.40 7.45 -7.61
C HIS A 59 8.76 6.34 -8.60
N LEU A 60 10.04 6.26 -8.97
CA LEU A 60 10.59 5.10 -9.65
C LEU A 60 10.72 3.95 -8.64
N SER A 61 10.02 2.85 -8.85
CA SER A 61 9.84 1.86 -7.78
C SER A 61 10.07 0.41 -8.20
N ALA A 62 10.43 -0.45 -7.26
CA ALA A 62 10.27 -1.89 -7.41
C ALA A 62 8.87 -2.30 -6.93
N VAL A 63 8.29 -3.33 -7.54
CA VAL A 63 7.01 -3.89 -7.07
C VAL A 63 7.25 -5.31 -6.60
N VAL A 64 7.03 -5.61 -5.32
CA VAL A 64 7.10 -6.97 -4.78
C VAL A 64 5.70 -7.56 -4.67
N PHE A 65 5.53 -8.77 -5.17
CA PHE A 65 4.27 -9.48 -5.20
C PHE A 65 4.28 -10.61 -4.16
N LEU A 66 3.48 -10.44 -3.10
CA LEU A 66 3.34 -11.41 -2.02
C LEU A 66 2.25 -12.45 -2.34
N GLN A 67 2.42 -13.67 -1.85
CA GLN A 67 1.48 -14.78 -2.03
C GLN A 67 0.43 -14.87 -0.92
N GLY A 68 -0.76 -15.33 -1.27
CA GLY A 68 -1.90 -15.47 -0.40
C GLY A 68 -2.82 -14.27 -0.50
N CYS A 69 -4.10 -14.53 -0.75
CA CYS A 69 -5.15 -13.53 -0.66
C CYS A 69 -6.36 -14.15 0.04
N ASN A 70 -7.05 -13.36 0.85
CA ASN A 70 -8.29 -13.73 1.50
C ASN A 70 -9.53 -13.51 0.62
N LEU A 71 -9.36 -12.90 -0.54
CA LEU A 71 -10.42 -12.71 -1.53
C LEU A 71 -10.29 -13.71 -2.69
N ARG A 72 -11.37 -13.88 -3.44
CA ARG A 72 -11.52 -14.74 -4.62
C ARG A 72 -12.14 -13.97 -5.78
N CYS A 73 -11.62 -12.76 -6.02
CA CYS A 73 -12.08 -11.86 -7.06
C CYS A 73 -12.13 -12.60 -8.41
N PRO A 74 -13.25 -12.57 -9.14
CA PRO A 74 -13.38 -13.36 -10.36
C PRO A 74 -12.54 -12.82 -11.52
N TYR A 75 -12.10 -11.57 -11.43
CA TYR A 75 -11.21 -10.90 -12.37
C TYR A 75 -9.78 -10.72 -11.81
N CYS A 76 -9.38 -11.54 -10.83
CA CYS A 76 -8.07 -11.41 -10.19
C CYS A 76 -6.93 -11.52 -11.21
N HIS A 77 -6.12 -10.47 -11.32
CA HIS A 77 -4.98 -10.43 -12.21
C HIS A 77 -3.78 -11.25 -11.71
N ASN A 78 -3.72 -11.50 -10.39
CA ASN A 78 -2.67 -12.26 -9.72
C ASN A 78 -3.23 -13.57 -9.15
N ALA A 79 -4.11 -14.25 -9.89
CA ALA A 79 -4.81 -15.44 -9.41
C ALA A 79 -3.84 -16.57 -9.02
N GLU A 80 -2.71 -16.70 -9.72
CA GLU A 80 -1.64 -17.65 -9.42
C GLU A 80 -0.95 -17.39 -8.08
N LEU A 81 -1.05 -16.18 -7.54
CA LEU A 81 -0.49 -15.82 -6.23
C LEU A 81 -1.48 -16.04 -5.08
N ILE A 82 -2.71 -16.49 -5.36
CA ILE A 82 -3.69 -16.78 -4.29
C ILE A 82 -3.28 -18.01 -3.47
N PRO A 83 -2.90 -19.15 -4.08
CA PRO A 83 -2.29 -20.25 -3.33
C PRO A 83 -0.97 -19.82 -2.70
N ARG A 84 -0.69 -20.34 -1.50
CA ARG A 84 0.57 -20.09 -0.79
C ARG A 84 1.52 -21.25 -0.99
N GLY A 85 2.82 -20.97 -0.98
CA GLY A 85 3.88 -21.97 -0.81
C GLY A 85 4.49 -22.49 -2.11
N GLN A 86 3.92 -22.18 -3.27
CA GLN A 86 4.49 -22.60 -4.55
C GLN A 86 5.46 -21.55 -5.10
N GLY A 87 6.69 -21.94 -5.45
CA GLY A 87 7.67 -21.03 -6.06
C GLY A 87 8.00 -19.81 -5.18
N VAL A 88 8.05 -19.98 -3.86
CA VAL A 88 8.35 -18.90 -2.91
C VAL A 88 9.82 -18.51 -3.03
N LEU A 89 10.06 -17.23 -3.30
CA LEU A 89 11.38 -16.62 -3.29
C LEU A 89 11.70 -16.11 -1.88
N ALA A 90 12.99 -16.13 -1.51
CA ALA A 90 13.40 -15.73 -0.17
C ALA A 90 13.34 -14.19 -0.02
N ALA A 91 12.81 -13.72 1.12
CA ALA A 91 12.74 -12.29 1.41
C ALA A 91 14.12 -11.64 1.49
N GLU A 92 15.14 -12.38 1.94
CA GLU A 92 16.54 -11.98 1.95
C GLU A 92 17.06 -11.68 0.54
N GLU A 93 16.62 -12.43 -0.48
CA GLU A 93 17.03 -12.20 -1.88
C GLU A 93 16.46 -10.88 -2.40
N PHE A 94 15.21 -10.59 -2.07
CA PHE A 94 14.59 -9.31 -2.41
C PHE A 94 15.26 -8.15 -1.67
N LEU A 95 15.53 -8.29 -0.37
CA LEU A 95 16.24 -7.25 0.41
C LEU A 95 17.66 -7.01 -0.12
N ARG A 96 18.37 -8.06 -0.55
CA ARG A 96 19.67 -7.94 -1.22
C ARG A 96 19.55 -7.26 -2.57
N PHE A 97 18.52 -7.58 -3.35
CA PHE A 97 18.22 -6.88 -4.60
C PHE A 97 18.00 -5.38 -4.36
N LEU A 98 17.20 -5.00 -3.36
CA LEU A 98 17.00 -3.60 -2.99
C LEU A 98 18.32 -2.90 -2.62
N GLY A 99 19.23 -3.61 -1.96
CA GLY A 99 20.57 -3.09 -1.65
C GLY A 99 21.33 -2.61 -2.91
N THR A 100 21.17 -3.32 -4.03
CA THR A 100 21.77 -2.95 -5.33
C THR A 100 21.07 -1.77 -6.02
N ARG A 101 19.93 -1.33 -5.50
CA ARG A 101 19.06 -0.31 -6.09
C ARG A 101 18.96 0.97 -5.27
N ARG A 102 19.69 1.06 -4.15
CA ARG A 102 19.84 2.30 -3.38
C ARG A 102 20.29 3.43 -4.31
N ASN A 103 19.67 4.60 -4.19
CA ASN A 103 19.90 5.77 -5.05
C ASN A 103 19.57 5.57 -6.54
N ARG A 104 18.88 4.48 -6.91
CA ARG A 104 18.41 4.22 -8.28
C ARG A 104 16.90 4.03 -8.37
N LEU A 105 16.28 3.60 -7.28
CA LEU A 105 14.84 3.56 -7.10
C LEU A 105 14.50 4.41 -5.88
N ASP A 106 13.35 5.06 -5.92
CA ASP A 106 12.85 5.94 -4.86
C ASP A 106 12.02 5.15 -3.85
N GLY A 107 11.34 4.09 -4.29
CA GLY A 107 10.43 3.35 -3.43
C GLY A 107 10.15 1.89 -3.79
N VAL A 108 9.36 1.25 -2.94
CA VAL A 108 8.92 -0.13 -3.08
C VAL A 108 7.40 -0.21 -2.91
N VAL A 109 6.74 -0.88 -3.85
CA VAL A 109 5.31 -1.19 -3.80
C VAL A 109 5.14 -2.62 -3.30
N LEU A 110 4.44 -2.82 -2.18
CA LEU A 110 4.06 -4.14 -1.69
C LEU A 110 2.65 -4.45 -2.21
N SER A 111 2.55 -5.46 -3.07
CA SER A 111 1.31 -5.85 -3.78
C SER A 111 1.24 -7.38 -3.95
N GLY A 112 0.53 -7.87 -4.97
CA GLY A 112 0.40 -9.30 -5.28
C GLY A 112 -0.95 -9.87 -4.86
N GLY A 113 -0.95 -10.68 -3.80
CA GLY A 113 -2.13 -11.17 -3.10
C GLY A 113 -2.69 -10.10 -2.16
N GLU A 114 -2.67 -10.39 -0.85
CA GLU A 114 -2.99 -9.41 0.19
C GLU A 114 -1.82 -9.29 1.19
N PRO A 115 -0.97 -8.25 1.08
CA PRO A 115 0.19 -8.07 1.93
C PRO A 115 -0.13 -8.10 3.43
N THR A 116 -1.28 -7.57 3.85
CA THR A 116 -1.65 -7.48 5.27
C THR A 116 -1.97 -8.84 5.93
N LEU A 117 -1.92 -9.94 5.18
CA LEU A 117 -2.02 -11.31 5.72
C LEU A 117 -0.69 -11.87 6.23
N HIS A 118 0.42 -11.16 6.02
CA HIS A 118 1.76 -11.62 6.38
C HIS A 118 2.15 -11.08 7.77
N ARG A 119 2.31 -11.96 8.76
CA ARG A 119 2.61 -11.58 10.16
C ARG A 119 3.88 -10.74 10.30
N GLU A 120 4.88 -11.03 9.47
CA GLU A 120 6.20 -10.39 9.49
C GLU A 120 6.25 -9.12 8.61
N LEU A 121 5.12 -8.72 8.00
CA LEU A 121 5.04 -7.55 7.13
C LEU A 121 5.65 -6.28 7.76
N PRO A 122 5.35 -5.91 9.03
CA PRO A 122 5.92 -4.69 9.59
C PRO A 122 7.45 -4.75 9.69
N ALA A 123 8.02 -5.88 10.14
CA ALA A 123 9.46 -6.06 10.22
C ALA A 123 10.12 -6.04 8.83
N PHE A 124 9.44 -6.56 7.83
CA PHE A 124 9.91 -6.52 6.44
C PHE A 124 9.92 -5.08 5.90
N MET A 125 8.88 -4.31 6.18
CA MET A 125 8.81 -2.89 5.82
C MET A 125 9.89 -2.07 6.55
N GLU A 126 10.18 -2.36 7.82
CA GLU A 126 11.30 -1.73 8.55
C GLU A 126 12.65 -1.95 7.85
N GLN A 127 12.91 -3.16 7.36
CA GLN A 127 14.15 -3.47 6.62
C GLN A 127 14.21 -2.75 5.28
N ILE A 128 13.09 -2.62 4.56
CA ILE A 128 13.00 -1.85 3.33
C ILE A 128 13.28 -0.36 3.62
N ARG A 129 12.66 0.19 4.68
CA ARG A 129 12.83 1.57 5.12
C ARG A 129 14.27 1.87 5.55
N ALA A 130 14.91 0.95 6.26
CA ALA A 130 16.32 1.07 6.66
C ALA A 130 17.29 1.16 5.46
N GLN A 131 16.88 0.71 4.28
CA GLN A 131 17.65 0.88 3.05
C GLN A 131 17.40 2.22 2.34
N GLY A 132 16.47 3.05 2.84
CA GLY A 132 16.19 4.40 2.33
C GLY A 132 15.05 4.49 1.33
N PHE A 133 14.24 3.44 1.16
CA PHE A 133 13.10 3.45 0.23
C PHE A 133 11.82 3.96 0.89
N ALA A 134 11.06 4.76 0.14
CA ALA A 134 9.64 5.02 0.45
C ALA A 134 8.81 3.77 0.16
N ILE A 135 7.71 3.59 0.88
CA ILE A 135 6.86 2.40 0.78
C ILE A 135 5.44 2.76 0.38
N LYS A 136 4.98 2.13 -0.70
CA LYS A 136 3.57 2.08 -1.07
C LYS A 136 2.97 0.71 -0.75
N LEU A 137 1.81 0.70 -0.12
CA LEU A 137 1.04 -0.51 0.18
C LEU A 137 -0.18 -0.60 -0.74
N ASP A 138 -0.29 -1.70 -1.48
CA ASP A 138 -1.52 -2.10 -2.16
C ASP A 138 -2.27 -3.10 -1.29
N THR A 139 -3.52 -2.79 -0.92
CA THR A 139 -4.33 -3.66 -0.05
C THR A 139 -5.79 -3.71 -0.51
N ASN A 140 -6.48 -4.80 -0.21
CA ASN A 140 -7.92 -4.95 -0.40
C ASN A 140 -8.76 -4.42 0.79
N GLY A 141 -8.13 -3.89 1.84
CA GLY A 141 -8.80 -3.19 2.94
C GLY A 141 -9.46 -4.07 4.00
N THR A 142 -9.29 -5.39 3.94
CA THR A 142 -9.94 -6.33 4.88
C THR A 142 -9.26 -6.47 6.25
N ARG A 143 -8.09 -5.85 6.46
CA ARG A 143 -7.29 -5.93 7.70
C ARG A 143 -7.04 -4.55 8.31
N PRO A 144 -8.09 -3.87 8.83
CA PRO A 144 -7.97 -2.52 9.38
C PRO A 144 -6.95 -2.42 10.51
N ASP A 145 -6.82 -3.44 11.35
CA ASP A 145 -5.90 -3.40 12.49
C ASP A 145 -4.44 -3.41 12.06
N VAL A 146 -4.11 -4.16 11.00
CA VAL A 146 -2.78 -4.17 10.42
C VAL A 146 -2.51 -2.82 9.74
N LEU A 147 -3.48 -2.30 8.97
CA LEU A 147 -3.35 -0.99 8.34
C LEU A 147 -3.08 0.12 9.36
N ARG A 148 -3.86 0.17 10.45
CA ARG A 148 -3.68 1.12 11.56
C ARG A 148 -2.28 0.99 12.16
N GLN A 149 -1.82 -0.23 12.41
CA GLN A 149 -0.49 -0.49 12.98
C GLN A 149 0.63 0.01 12.06
N LEU A 150 0.52 -0.22 10.75
CA LEU A 150 1.54 0.22 9.79
C LEU A 150 1.62 1.74 9.69
N ILE A 151 0.47 2.41 9.69
CA ILE A 151 0.38 3.88 9.67
C ILE A 151 0.93 4.46 10.98
N ALA A 152 0.52 3.95 12.13
CA ALA A 152 0.97 4.44 13.44
C ALA A 152 2.48 4.27 13.68
N ARG A 153 3.11 3.33 12.97
CA ARG A 153 4.57 3.11 13.01
C ARG A 153 5.32 3.82 11.88
N GLU A 154 4.64 4.65 11.08
CA GLU A 154 5.23 5.39 9.96
C GLU A 154 5.98 4.47 8.98
N LEU A 155 5.44 3.27 8.76
CA LEU A 155 6.04 2.27 7.87
C LEU A 155 5.58 2.40 6.42
N VAL A 156 4.51 3.16 6.18
CA VAL A 156 3.89 3.33 4.86
C VAL A 156 3.78 4.81 4.55
N ASP A 157 4.13 5.18 3.33
CA ASP A 157 4.09 6.55 2.82
C ASP A 157 2.89 6.78 1.89
N TYR A 158 2.40 5.70 1.24
CA TYR A 158 1.23 5.75 0.35
C TYR A 158 0.40 4.47 0.44
N VAL A 159 -0.94 4.59 0.43
CA VAL A 159 -1.83 3.42 0.36
C VAL A 159 -2.71 3.49 -0.89
N ALA A 160 -2.70 2.43 -1.70
CA ALA A 160 -3.75 2.17 -2.68
C ALA A 160 -4.66 1.05 -2.15
N MET A 161 -5.87 1.41 -1.73
CA MET A 161 -6.84 0.46 -1.24
C MET A 161 -7.88 0.13 -2.31
N ASP A 162 -8.10 -1.14 -2.58
CA ASP A 162 -9.05 -1.54 -3.63
C ASP A 162 -10.52 -1.46 -3.15
N LEU A 163 -11.32 -0.64 -3.83
CA LEU A 163 -12.79 -0.64 -3.78
C LEU A 163 -13.30 -1.41 -5.01
N LYS A 164 -13.63 -2.68 -4.84
CA LYS A 164 -13.86 -3.69 -5.89
C LYS A 164 -15.32 -3.82 -6.34
N ASP A 165 -16.26 -3.33 -5.54
CA ASP A 165 -17.71 -3.24 -5.76
C ASP A 165 -18.33 -2.37 -4.64
N GLU A 166 -19.65 -2.27 -4.58
CA GLU A 166 -20.37 -1.89 -3.36
C GLU A 166 -20.08 -2.92 -2.24
N PRO A 167 -19.51 -2.50 -1.09
CA PRO A 167 -19.08 -3.43 -0.03
C PRO A 167 -20.13 -4.39 0.49
N GLY A 168 -21.41 -4.02 0.57
CA GLY A 168 -22.49 -4.95 0.94
C GLY A 168 -22.59 -6.20 0.05
N ARG A 169 -22.06 -6.16 -1.17
CA ARG A 169 -22.02 -7.28 -2.12
C ARG A 169 -20.77 -8.15 -2.02
N TYR A 170 -19.76 -7.71 -1.27
CA TYR A 170 -18.47 -8.37 -1.19
C TYR A 170 -18.54 -9.83 -0.74
N PRO A 171 -19.26 -10.20 0.34
CA PRO A 171 -19.27 -11.59 0.81
C PRO A 171 -19.74 -12.58 -0.26
N ARG A 172 -20.74 -12.17 -1.05
CA ARG A 172 -21.29 -12.97 -2.15
C ARG A 172 -20.33 -13.10 -3.32
N TRP A 173 -19.58 -12.05 -3.64
CA TRP A 173 -18.84 -11.95 -4.89
C TRP A 173 -17.34 -12.24 -4.76
N LEU A 174 -16.74 -11.76 -3.67
CA LEU A 174 -15.31 -11.82 -3.41
C LEU A 174 -14.96 -12.89 -2.37
N GLY A 175 -15.95 -13.39 -1.63
CA GLY A 175 -15.82 -14.45 -0.65
C GLY A 175 -16.12 -14.00 0.78
N PRO A 176 -16.36 -14.94 1.71
CA PRO A 176 -16.91 -14.65 3.04
C PRO A 176 -16.01 -13.82 3.95
N GLN A 177 -14.71 -13.72 3.65
CA GLN A 177 -13.74 -12.92 4.42
C GLN A 177 -13.78 -11.43 4.05
N ALA A 178 -14.63 -11.05 3.10
CA ALA A 178 -14.77 -9.71 2.58
C ALA A 178 -15.85 -8.92 3.36
N ASP A 179 -15.57 -8.65 4.64
CA ASP A 179 -16.48 -7.99 5.57
C ASP A 179 -16.65 -6.48 5.27
N PRO A 180 -17.87 -5.99 4.95
CA PRO A 180 -18.13 -4.58 4.72
C PRO A 180 -17.76 -3.68 5.91
N ALA A 181 -17.91 -4.18 7.14
CA ALA A 181 -17.57 -3.41 8.34
C ALA A 181 -16.06 -3.24 8.49
N ALA A 182 -15.27 -4.28 8.17
CA ALA A 182 -13.81 -4.18 8.11
C ALA A 182 -13.36 -3.16 7.06
N LEU A 183 -13.99 -3.15 5.88
CA LEU A 183 -13.72 -2.15 4.84
C LEU A 183 -14.02 -0.73 5.31
N ARG A 184 -15.17 -0.51 5.96
CA ARG A 184 -15.52 0.79 6.55
C ARG A 184 -14.43 1.26 7.52
N ARG A 185 -14.02 0.40 8.45
CA ARG A 185 -12.94 0.74 9.40
C ARG A 185 -11.63 1.11 8.70
N SER A 186 -11.25 0.40 7.63
CA SER A 186 -10.05 0.73 6.85
C SER A 186 -10.16 2.08 6.14
N LEU A 187 -11.33 2.42 5.59
CA LEU A 187 -11.60 3.74 5.01
C LEU A 187 -11.48 4.84 6.06
N ASP A 188 -12.12 4.67 7.22
CA ASP A 188 -12.11 5.65 8.30
C ASP A 188 -10.67 5.89 8.81
N ILE A 189 -9.86 4.82 8.91
CA ILE A 189 -8.43 4.92 9.23
C ILE A 189 -7.70 5.76 8.18
N LEU A 190 -7.87 5.49 6.89
CA LEU A 190 -7.18 6.25 5.83
C LEU A 190 -7.60 7.73 5.82
N GLN A 191 -8.90 8.00 5.94
CA GLN A 191 -9.44 9.36 5.93
C GLN A 191 -8.94 10.19 7.12
N SER A 192 -8.81 9.58 8.29
CA SER A 192 -8.33 10.22 9.52
C SER A 192 -6.80 10.29 9.63
N SER A 193 -6.05 9.49 8.85
CA SER A 193 -4.60 9.33 9.01
C SER A 193 -3.74 10.52 8.54
N GLY A 194 -4.26 11.37 7.67
CA GLY A 194 -3.45 12.38 6.96
C GLY A 194 -2.56 11.81 5.83
N LEU A 195 -2.32 10.50 5.81
CA LEU A 195 -1.51 9.79 4.80
C LEU A 195 -2.05 10.02 3.38
N ASP A 196 -1.13 10.13 2.42
CA ASP A 196 -1.55 10.13 1.02
C ASP A 196 -2.07 8.74 0.62
N HIS A 197 -3.22 8.71 -0.05
CA HIS A 197 -3.88 7.45 -0.40
C HIS A 197 -4.78 7.59 -1.61
N GLU A 198 -5.15 6.45 -2.19
CA GLU A 198 -6.19 6.36 -3.20
C GLU A 198 -7.09 5.16 -2.92
N LEU A 199 -8.35 5.30 -3.29
CA LEU A 199 -9.17 4.14 -3.59
C LEU A 199 -8.96 3.73 -5.04
N ARG A 200 -8.93 2.44 -5.30
CA ARG A 200 -8.74 1.90 -6.64
C ARG A 200 -9.82 0.93 -7.03
N THR A 201 -10.39 1.12 -8.22
CA THR A 201 -11.39 0.20 -8.79
C THR A 201 -10.95 -0.27 -10.16
N THR A 202 -10.83 -1.59 -10.34
CA THR A 202 -10.62 -2.21 -11.66
C THR A 202 -11.97 -2.42 -12.34
N LEU A 203 -12.23 -1.69 -13.42
CA LEU A 203 -13.47 -1.79 -14.20
C LEU A 203 -13.41 -3.00 -15.13
N VAL A 204 -14.17 -4.03 -14.78
CA VAL A 204 -14.52 -5.14 -15.70
C VAL A 204 -15.85 -4.90 -16.39
N TRP A 205 -15.92 -5.23 -17.68
CA TRP A 205 -17.12 -5.13 -18.50
C TRP A 205 -17.83 -6.50 -18.63
N PRO A 206 -19.18 -6.53 -18.66
CA PRO A 206 -20.13 -5.42 -18.46
C PRO A 206 -20.47 -5.12 -16.99
N TYR A 207 -19.72 -5.66 -16.04
CA TYR A 207 -20.12 -5.69 -14.63
C TYR A 207 -20.09 -4.32 -13.94
N HIS A 208 -19.08 -3.49 -14.18
CA HIS A 208 -18.99 -2.15 -13.62
C HIS A 208 -19.69 -1.13 -14.51
N ASP A 209 -21.01 -1.23 -14.58
CA ASP A 209 -21.89 -0.26 -15.23
C ASP A 209 -21.96 1.09 -14.44
N PRO A 210 -22.52 2.16 -15.04
CA PRO A 210 -22.61 3.45 -14.37
C PRO A 210 -23.41 3.44 -13.06
N ALA A 211 -24.50 2.68 -12.99
CA ALA A 211 -25.35 2.61 -11.81
C ALA A 211 -24.62 1.97 -10.62
N ARG A 212 -23.79 0.96 -10.88
CA ARG A 212 -22.93 0.34 -9.88
C ARG A 212 -21.86 1.31 -9.36
N LEU A 213 -21.22 2.06 -10.24
CA LEU A 213 -20.25 3.07 -9.82
C LEU A 213 -20.91 4.17 -8.98
N ASP A 214 -22.15 4.52 -9.28
CA ASP A 214 -22.94 5.43 -8.44
C ASP A 214 -23.22 4.85 -7.05
N ALA A 215 -23.52 3.55 -6.95
CA ALA A 215 -23.70 2.88 -5.67
C ALA A 215 -22.40 2.77 -4.83
N MET A 216 -21.24 2.81 -5.49
CA MET A 216 -19.93 2.78 -4.83
C MET A 216 -19.48 4.17 -4.36
N ALA A 217 -19.95 5.25 -4.99
CA ALA A 217 -19.52 6.62 -4.70
C ALA A 217 -19.62 7.03 -3.21
N PRO A 218 -20.68 6.66 -2.43
CA PRO A 218 -20.74 6.97 -1.00
C PRO A 218 -19.58 6.39 -0.18
N TRP A 219 -18.93 5.32 -0.64
CA TRP A 219 -17.78 4.71 0.01
C TRP A 219 -16.45 5.39 -0.34
N ALA A 220 -16.42 6.12 -1.45
CA ALA A 220 -15.26 6.90 -1.88
C ALA A 220 -15.28 8.35 -1.39
N GLN A 221 -16.42 8.82 -0.86
CA GLN A 221 -16.53 10.14 -0.25
C GLN A 221 -15.55 10.31 0.92
N GLY A 222 -14.89 11.47 0.97
CA GLY A 222 -13.90 11.80 1.99
C GLY A 222 -12.49 11.22 1.76
N CYS A 223 -12.31 10.27 0.84
CA CYS A 223 -10.97 9.80 0.46
C CYS A 223 -10.24 10.83 -0.41
N ARG A 224 -8.90 10.82 -0.36
CA ARG A 224 -8.04 11.74 -1.12
C ARG A 224 -8.31 11.74 -2.62
N ARG A 225 -8.52 10.54 -3.19
CA ARG A 225 -8.89 10.34 -4.61
C ARG A 225 -9.44 8.94 -4.85
N TRP A 226 -10.22 8.81 -5.91
CA TRP A 226 -10.68 7.53 -6.44
C TRP A 226 -10.13 7.32 -7.84
N VAL A 227 -9.35 6.25 -8.03
CA VAL A 227 -8.70 5.90 -9.29
C VAL A 227 -9.42 4.72 -9.94
N LEU A 228 -9.93 4.93 -11.14
CA LEU A 228 -10.52 3.89 -11.97
C LEU A 228 -9.46 3.38 -12.96
N GLN A 229 -9.32 2.06 -13.10
CA GLN A 229 -8.41 1.45 -14.06
C GLN A 229 -9.13 0.38 -14.89
N ALA A 230 -8.74 0.24 -16.15
CA ALA A 230 -9.28 -0.82 -17.00
C ALA A 230 -8.85 -2.20 -16.47
N TYR A 231 -9.77 -3.16 -16.50
CA TYR A 231 -9.39 -4.56 -16.46
C TYR A 231 -8.52 -4.89 -17.68
N GLN A 232 -7.37 -5.51 -17.42
CA GLN A 232 -6.51 -6.06 -18.45
C GLN A 232 -6.77 -7.56 -18.53
N GLU A 233 -7.09 -8.02 -19.75
CA GLU A 233 -7.40 -9.41 -20.01
C GLU A 233 -6.25 -10.30 -19.53
N ASN A 234 -6.60 -11.29 -18.72
CA ASN A 234 -5.65 -12.29 -18.27
C ASN A 234 -6.39 -13.62 -18.09
N THR A 235 -5.80 -14.69 -18.59
CA THR A 235 -6.35 -16.05 -18.53
C THR A 235 -6.12 -16.73 -17.18
N LYS A 236 -5.58 -16.00 -16.20
CA LYS A 236 -5.05 -16.58 -14.96
C LYS A 236 -6.12 -16.89 -13.93
N SER A 237 -7.22 -16.13 -13.91
CA SER A 237 -8.35 -16.43 -13.04
C SER A 237 -9.35 -17.37 -13.73
N PRO A 238 -9.68 -18.52 -13.13
CA PRO A 238 -10.62 -19.49 -13.71
C PRO A 238 -12.06 -18.95 -13.79
N ARG A 239 -12.34 -17.80 -13.18
CA ARG A 239 -13.65 -17.12 -13.19
C ARG A 239 -13.71 -15.95 -14.18
N VAL A 240 -12.66 -15.73 -14.98
CA VAL A 240 -12.53 -14.60 -15.93
C VAL A 240 -13.48 -14.71 -17.12
N ALA A 241 -13.92 -15.91 -17.49
CA ALA A 241 -14.65 -16.18 -18.74
C ALA A 241 -15.96 -15.38 -18.96
N ARG A 242 -16.36 -14.53 -18.01
CA ARG A 242 -17.55 -13.66 -18.07
C ARG A 242 -17.22 -12.17 -18.18
N PHE A 243 -15.94 -11.78 -18.18
CA PHE A 243 -15.52 -10.38 -18.14
C PHE A 243 -14.51 -10.05 -19.23
N THR A 244 -14.67 -8.86 -19.81
CA THR A 244 -13.75 -8.30 -20.79
C THR A 244 -13.21 -6.96 -20.30
N PRO A 245 -12.13 -6.45 -20.93
CA PRO A 245 -11.77 -5.04 -20.80
C PRO A 245 -12.97 -4.14 -21.16
N PRO A 246 -13.11 -2.99 -20.49
CA PRO A 246 -14.15 -2.03 -20.83
C PRO A 246 -13.88 -1.38 -22.19
N PRO A 247 -14.93 -0.88 -22.88
CA PRO A 247 -14.76 -0.16 -24.14
C PRO A 247 -13.77 0.99 -24.02
N ALA A 248 -13.07 1.30 -25.12
CA ALA A 248 -12.13 2.43 -25.17
C ALA A 248 -12.81 3.73 -24.69
N GLY A 249 -12.11 4.49 -23.86
CA GLY A 249 -12.64 5.73 -23.27
C GLY A 249 -13.64 5.55 -22.13
N TYR A 250 -14.17 4.35 -21.88
CA TYR A 250 -15.17 4.12 -20.83
C TYR A 250 -14.65 4.51 -19.44
N VAL A 251 -13.43 4.12 -19.09
CA VAL A 251 -12.82 4.44 -17.78
C VAL A 251 -12.71 5.96 -17.58
N ALA A 252 -12.25 6.68 -18.60
CA ALA A 252 -12.14 8.14 -18.56
C ALA A 252 -13.52 8.82 -18.45
N ALA A 253 -14.49 8.35 -19.23
CA ALA A 253 -15.86 8.85 -19.19
C ALA A 253 -16.49 8.64 -17.79
N GLN A 254 -16.33 7.46 -17.19
CA GLN A 254 -16.84 7.21 -15.84
C GLN A 254 -16.14 8.05 -14.78
N ALA A 255 -14.82 8.26 -14.89
CA ALA A 255 -14.10 9.13 -13.95
C ALA A 255 -14.62 10.57 -14.01
N THR A 256 -14.85 11.11 -15.21
CA THR A 256 -15.48 12.43 -15.41
C THR A 256 -16.89 12.47 -14.80
N ARG A 257 -17.72 11.48 -15.13
CA ARG A 257 -19.09 11.39 -14.64
C ARG A 257 -19.18 11.34 -13.12
N ILE A 258 -18.29 10.60 -12.45
CA ILE A 258 -18.24 10.53 -10.99
C ILE A 258 -17.83 11.88 -10.36
N ARG A 259 -16.86 12.59 -10.97
CA ARG A 259 -16.49 13.94 -10.50
C ARG A 259 -17.67 14.89 -10.56
N GLU A 260 -18.37 14.93 -11.69
CA GLU A 260 -19.48 15.87 -11.93
C GLU A 260 -20.69 15.55 -11.05
N ARG A 261 -21.02 14.26 -10.91
CA ARG A 261 -22.23 13.84 -10.19
C ARG A 261 -22.07 13.82 -8.67
N HIS A 262 -20.89 13.43 -8.17
CA HIS A 262 -20.68 13.17 -6.74
C HIS A 262 -19.65 14.10 -6.09
N GLY A 263 -18.97 14.96 -6.85
CA GLY A 263 -17.95 15.87 -6.32
C GLY A 263 -16.70 15.15 -5.78
N ILE A 264 -16.49 13.87 -6.12
CA ILE A 264 -15.35 13.07 -5.69
C ILE A 264 -14.19 13.31 -6.65
N LEU A 265 -12.97 13.52 -6.14
CA LEU A 265 -11.77 13.56 -6.98
C LEU A 265 -11.51 12.19 -7.62
N CYS A 266 -12.14 11.94 -8.77
CA CYS A 266 -12.05 10.71 -9.51
C CYS A 266 -11.16 10.86 -10.75
N ARG A 267 -10.24 9.90 -10.97
CA ARG A 267 -9.31 9.90 -12.10
C ARG A 267 -9.31 8.55 -12.78
N ALA A 268 -9.19 8.55 -14.11
CA ALA A 268 -8.81 7.35 -14.83
C ALA A 268 -7.29 7.18 -14.73
N ARG A 269 -6.83 5.97 -14.42
CA ARG A 269 -5.43 5.61 -14.56
C ARG A 269 -5.11 5.61 -16.06
N THR A 270 -4.29 6.57 -16.49
CA THR A 270 -3.82 6.63 -17.87
C THR A 270 -3.04 5.36 -18.19
N GLU A 271 -3.39 4.67 -19.28
CA GLU A 271 -2.64 3.53 -19.80
C GLU A 271 -1.30 4.03 -20.37
N GLY A 272 -0.35 4.31 -19.48
CA GLY A 272 1.04 4.59 -19.83
C GLY A 272 1.85 3.31 -19.65
N ASN A 273 2.27 2.70 -20.76
CA ASN A 273 3.11 1.51 -20.84
C ASN A 273 2.61 0.28 -20.05
N THR A 274 1.79 -0.52 -20.73
CA THR A 274 1.76 -1.96 -20.52
C THR A 274 3.19 -2.49 -20.65
N ILE A 275 3.91 -2.63 -19.54
CA ILE A 275 5.03 -3.58 -19.50
C ILE A 275 4.35 -4.96 -19.53
N THR A 276 4.17 -5.46 -20.75
CA THR A 276 3.94 -6.87 -21.04
C THR A 276 5.15 -7.63 -20.49
N GLY A 277 5.10 -8.00 -19.22
CA GLY A 277 6.25 -8.56 -18.55
C GLY A 277 6.08 -8.64 -17.05
N LYS A 278 4.91 -9.06 -16.55
CA LYS A 278 4.90 -9.76 -15.27
C LYS A 278 5.45 -11.15 -15.57
N PRO A 279 6.68 -11.48 -15.16
CA PRO A 279 7.16 -12.83 -15.33
C PRO A 279 6.18 -13.77 -14.62
N GLY A 280 5.63 -14.74 -15.35
CA GLY A 280 4.90 -15.83 -14.73
C GLY A 280 5.84 -16.57 -13.76
N LEU A 281 5.28 -17.33 -12.82
CA LEU A 281 6.07 -18.08 -11.83
C LEU A 281 7.25 -18.86 -12.48
N ALA A 282 7.07 -19.34 -13.70
CA ALA A 282 8.09 -20.00 -14.52
C ALA A 282 9.22 -19.06 -15.04
N ALA A 283 8.91 -17.81 -15.39
CA ALA A 283 9.89 -16.83 -15.87
C ALA A 283 10.69 -16.17 -14.73
N MET A 284 10.22 -16.27 -13.48
CA MET A 284 10.91 -15.71 -12.30
C MET A 284 12.01 -16.62 -11.74
N GLN A 285 11.95 -17.92 -12.06
CA GLN A 285 12.93 -18.92 -11.62
C GLN A 285 14.19 -18.95 -12.49
N GLY A 286 14.20 -18.25 -13.65
CA GLY A 286 15.26 -18.36 -14.67
C GLY A 286 16.26 -17.20 -14.75
N ALA A 287 16.29 -16.25 -13.82
CA ALA A 287 17.16 -15.06 -13.90
C ALA A 287 18.21 -14.98 -12.78
N ALA A 288 18.78 -16.14 -12.41
CA ALA A 288 20.03 -16.25 -11.68
C ALA A 288 21.14 -16.62 -12.67
N GLY A 289 21.61 -15.61 -13.41
CA GLY A 289 22.74 -15.67 -14.33
C GLY A 289 23.38 -14.29 -14.39
#